data_AF-A0A8K1CP17-F1
#
_entry.id   AF-A0A8K1CP17-F1
#
_cell.length_a   1.000
_cell.length_b   1.000
_cell.length_c   1.000
_cell.angle_alpha   90.00
_cell.angle_beta   90.00
_cell.angle_gamma   90.00
#
_symmetry.space_group_name_H-M   'P 1'
#
loop_
_entity.id
_entity.type
_entity.pdbx_description
1 polymer ?
#
loop_
_entity_poly.entity_id
_entity_poly.type
_entity_poly.pdbx_seq_one_letter_code
_entity_poly.pdbx_strand_id
1 'polypeptide(L)'
;MFGGDGLPFTRHSDVLNATPTDDDGLVRLVEELKRRGNAAFTQKAYEEAEALYTKAIDINASNPLQNQHIFFANRSASRTSMGKTALALDDAEACIELVKDYAKGYFRKAQALKGLKRFKDALEVLQTARTLEPENKSLNTLQKQLEELATKQAEAPAPKPAVEKKVTRVEVVKEDAPKPAAASSSSTKVVVDDEEIVGHVRGYKKLADGRVTTFFNNELTEEAKKLIGDIAPKKVEDPNKVQIKSVEGGSAWNQGNTFEEKDLTTWAKTKLESLLVNFSVPLNASGGVIKTKEIKDLSGDASIAVFRGKKRYIFDFTFSLAVTAELADGTTVDGDLKFLDMSSDADGDYDVEAIVPSRYQSEAGKALHAALASSSSPFRSQVGVLLASFVKEYHTF
;
A
#
# COMPACT_ATOMS: atom_id res chain seq x y z
N MET A 1 13.29 -26.87 14.48
CA MET A 1 12.91 -27.33 13.13
C MET A 1 11.39 -27.28 13.03
N PHE A 2 10.86 -26.25 12.41
CA PHE A 2 9.49 -26.18 11.88
C PHE A 2 9.71 -25.79 10.41
N GLY A 3 9.59 -26.68 9.43
CA GLY A 3 8.35 -27.33 9.03
C GLY A 3 7.63 -26.38 8.06
N GLY A 4 8.22 -26.16 6.88
CA GLY A 4 7.76 -25.20 5.88
C GLY A 4 7.35 -25.89 4.59
N ASP A 5 6.42 -26.84 4.67
CA ASP A 5 5.64 -27.22 3.49
C ASP A 5 4.63 -26.11 3.23
N GLY A 6 4.83 -25.43 2.12
CA GLY A 6 4.10 -24.24 1.71
C GLY A 6 2.59 -24.48 1.62
N LEU A 7 1.85 -23.41 1.94
CA LEU A 7 0.40 -23.35 1.77
C LEU A 7 0.01 -23.79 0.34
N PRO A 8 -0.95 -24.70 0.16
CA PRO A 8 -1.22 -25.37 -1.13
C PRO A 8 -1.82 -24.47 -2.23
N PHE A 9 -1.98 -23.15 -1.98
CA PHE A 9 -2.60 -22.20 -2.91
C PHE A 9 -1.86 -20.84 -2.97
N THR A 10 -0.52 -20.85 -2.98
CA THR A 10 0.22 -19.61 -3.29
C THR A 10 0.08 -19.25 -4.77
N ARG A 11 -0.10 -17.97 -5.11
CA ARG A 11 -0.22 -17.45 -6.51
C ARG A 11 0.94 -17.82 -7.45
N HIS A 12 2.01 -18.40 -6.91
CA HIS A 12 3.23 -18.80 -7.62
C HIS A 12 3.58 -20.28 -7.46
N SER A 13 2.61 -21.13 -7.09
CA SER A 13 2.84 -22.56 -6.86
C SER A 13 3.39 -23.28 -8.09
N ASP A 14 3.04 -22.84 -9.29
CA ASP A 14 3.54 -23.37 -10.56
C ASP A 14 5.07 -23.23 -10.69
N VAL A 15 5.63 -22.05 -10.41
CA VAL A 15 7.07 -21.79 -10.53
C VAL A 15 7.86 -22.26 -9.31
N LEU A 16 7.25 -22.25 -8.12
CA LEU A 16 7.90 -22.71 -6.90
C LEU A 16 8.06 -24.24 -6.87
N ASN A 17 7.09 -24.97 -7.41
CA ASN A 17 7.10 -26.44 -7.48
C ASN A 17 7.70 -26.98 -8.78
N ALA A 18 8.00 -26.14 -9.78
CA ALA A 18 8.63 -26.58 -11.01
C ALA A 18 10.04 -27.13 -10.74
N THR A 19 10.33 -28.28 -11.37
CA THR A 19 11.65 -28.91 -11.42
C THR A 19 11.97 -29.34 -12.86
N PRO A 20 12.33 -28.39 -13.74
CA PRO A 20 12.79 -28.71 -15.09
C PRO A 20 14.04 -29.58 -15.03
N THR A 21 14.13 -30.57 -15.91
CA THR A 21 15.30 -31.47 -16.00
C THR A 21 16.27 -31.01 -17.11
N ASP A 22 15.81 -30.13 -17.98
CA ASP A 22 16.55 -29.55 -19.10
C ASP A 22 17.21 -28.21 -18.73
N ASP A 23 18.43 -27.98 -19.19
CA ASP A 23 19.19 -26.76 -18.93
C ASP A 23 18.46 -25.51 -19.44
N ASP A 24 17.85 -25.58 -20.63
CA ASP A 24 17.05 -24.49 -21.20
C ASP A 24 15.80 -24.18 -20.37
N GLY A 25 15.13 -25.21 -19.85
CA GLY A 25 13.99 -25.10 -18.95
C GLY A 25 14.37 -24.47 -17.61
N LEU A 26 15.55 -24.80 -17.08
CA LEU A 26 16.09 -24.17 -15.87
C LEU A 26 16.36 -22.68 -16.08
N VAL A 27 16.96 -22.30 -17.21
CA VAL A 27 17.19 -20.89 -17.56
C VAL A 27 15.86 -20.13 -17.65
N ARG A 28 14.87 -20.68 -18.34
CA ARG A 28 13.53 -20.08 -18.46
C ARG A 28 12.83 -19.95 -17.11
N LEU A 29 12.93 -20.97 -16.26
CA LEU A 29 12.35 -20.94 -14.92
C LEU A 29 12.99 -19.85 -14.05
N VAL A 30 14.32 -19.73 -14.07
CA VAL A 30 15.04 -18.70 -13.32
C VAL A 30 14.70 -17.29 -13.81
N GLU A 31 14.53 -17.11 -15.12
CA GLU A 31 14.07 -15.84 -15.68
C GLU A 31 12.62 -15.50 -15.28
N GLU A 32 11.73 -16.49 -15.26
CA GLU A 32 10.35 -16.29 -14.81
C GLU A 32 10.26 -16.01 -13.30
N LEU A 33 11.05 -16.70 -12.48
CA LEU A 33 11.19 -16.41 -11.04
C LEU A 33 11.69 -14.99 -10.81
N LYS A 34 12.65 -14.51 -11.61
CA LYS A 34 13.12 -13.12 -11.59
C LYS A 34 11.98 -12.14 -11.91
N ARG A 35 11.24 -12.41 -12.99
CA ARG A 35 10.14 -11.55 -13.47
C ARG A 35 9.05 -11.43 -12.42
N ARG A 36 8.56 -12.57 -11.89
CA ARG A 36 7.53 -12.61 -10.86
C ARG A 36 8.02 -12.04 -9.53
N GLY A 37 9.26 -12.32 -9.14
CA GLY A 37 9.85 -11.76 -7.91
C GLY A 37 9.90 -10.24 -7.94
N ASN A 38 10.29 -9.65 -9.08
CA ASN A 38 10.30 -8.20 -9.26
C ASN A 38 8.89 -7.60 -9.26
N ALA A 39 7.91 -8.29 -9.83
CA ALA A 39 6.51 -7.89 -9.79
C ALA A 39 5.98 -7.89 -8.34
N ALA A 40 6.19 -8.99 -7.60
CA ALA A 40 5.82 -9.11 -6.20
C ALA A 40 6.49 -8.03 -5.32
N PHE A 41 7.79 -7.76 -5.55
CA PHE A 41 8.50 -6.69 -4.86
C PHE A 41 7.89 -5.30 -5.12
N THR A 42 7.49 -5.03 -6.36
CA THR A 42 6.85 -3.76 -6.76
C THR A 42 5.46 -3.61 -6.12
N GLN A 43 4.72 -4.71 -6.00
CA GLN A 43 3.44 -4.80 -5.29
C GLN A 43 3.60 -4.78 -3.75
N LYS A 44 4.82 -4.68 -3.24
CA LYS A 44 5.17 -4.73 -1.80
C LYS A 44 4.82 -6.07 -1.12
N ALA A 45 4.57 -7.12 -1.90
CA ALA A 45 4.43 -8.50 -1.43
C ALA A 45 5.82 -9.11 -1.16
N TYR A 46 6.50 -8.61 -0.12
CA TYR A 46 7.92 -8.92 0.13
C TYR A 46 8.17 -10.38 0.53
N GLU A 47 7.21 -11.05 1.16
CA GLU A 47 7.30 -12.47 1.53
C GLU A 47 7.27 -13.37 0.30
N GLU A 48 6.36 -13.08 -0.64
CA GLU A 48 6.28 -13.80 -1.92
C GLU A 48 7.54 -13.56 -2.76
N ALA A 49 8.03 -12.32 -2.81
CA ALA A 49 9.28 -11.99 -3.49
C ALA A 49 10.48 -12.75 -2.87
N GLU A 50 10.55 -12.85 -1.54
CA GLU A 50 11.59 -13.62 -0.85
C GLU A 50 11.56 -15.11 -1.23
N ALA A 51 10.37 -15.73 -1.29
CA ALA A 51 10.21 -17.13 -1.68
C ALA A 51 10.68 -17.37 -3.12
N LEU A 52 10.27 -16.51 -4.06
CA LEU A 52 10.65 -16.59 -5.48
C LEU A 52 12.16 -16.43 -5.69
N TYR A 53 12.79 -15.44 -5.04
CA TYR A 53 14.24 -15.26 -5.15
C TYR A 53 15.02 -16.39 -4.48
N THR A 54 14.49 -16.95 -3.39
CA THR A 54 15.11 -18.11 -2.73
C THR A 54 15.12 -19.32 -3.66
N LYS A 55 13.98 -19.63 -4.31
CA LYS A 55 13.93 -20.71 -5.31
C LYS A 55 14.93 -20.49 -6.45
N ALA A 56 15.08 -19.25 -6.94
CA ALA A 56 16.05 -18.93 -7.99
C ALA A 56 17.50 -19.13 -7.51
N ILE A 57 17.81 -18.82 -6.26
CA ILE A 57 19.13 -19.06 -5.65
C ILE A 57 19.41 -20.56 -5.52
N ASP A 58 18.42 -21.36 -5.11
CA ASP A 58 18.55 -22.81 -4.93
C ASP A 58 18.80 -23.53 -6.26
N ILE A 59 18.10 -23.11 -7.32
CA ILE A 59 18.33 -23.61 -8.68
C ILE A 59 19.76 -23.26 -9.14
N ASN A 60 20.18 -22.01 -8.95
CA ASN A 60 21.52 -21.56 -9.33
C ASN A 60 22.64 -22.23 -8.52
N ALA A 61 22.38 -22.64 -7.27
CA ALA A 61 23.34 -23.38 -6.46
C ALA A 61 23.59 -24.79 -7.02
N SER A 62 22.55 -25.39 -7.62
CA SER A 62 22.64 -26.70 -8.27
C SER A 62 23.22 -26.61 -9.69
N ASN A 63 22.96 -25.50 -10.41
CA ASN A 63 23.45 -25.22 -11.76
C ASN A 63 23.91 -23.75 -11.87
N PRO A 64 25.23 -23.47 -11.81
CA PRO A 64 25.74 -22.09 -11.74
C PRO A 64 25.40 -21.23 -12.97
N LEU A 65 24.32 -20.45 -12.87
CA LEU A 65 23.96 -19.43 -13.87
C LEU A 65 24.60 -18.08 -13.52
N GLN A 66 25.03 -17.32 -14.53
CA GLN A 66 25.84 -16.09 -14.41
C GLN A 66 25.22 -14.95 -13.56
N ASN A 67 23.92 -15.01 -13.25
CA ASN A 67 23.17 -13.89 -12.66
C ASN A 67 22.81 -14.07 -11.18
N GLN A 68 23.46 -15.00 -10.46
CA GLN A 68 23.11 -15.34 -9.08
C GLN A 68 23.20 -14.16 -8.10
N HIS A 69 24.20 -13.28 -8.27
CA HIS A 69 24.38 -12.08 -7.45
C HIS A 69 23.17 -11.14 -7.47
N ILE A 70 22.39 -11.11 -8.57
CA ILE A 70 21.19 -10.27 -8.70
C ILE A 70 20.09 -10.76 -7.75
N PHE A 71 19.91 -12.08 -7.61
CA PHE A 71 18.89 -12.66 -6.74
C PHE A 71 19.20 -12.40 -5.27
N PHE A 72 20.46 -12.52 -4.86
CA PHE A 72 20.90 -12.13 -3.52
C PHE A 72 20.64 -10.65 -3.24
N ALA A 73 20.97 -9.76 -4.18
CA ALA A 73 20.72 -8.32 -4.02
C ALA A 73 19.22 -7.98 -3.93
N ASN A 74 18.37 -8.66 -4.70
CA ASN A 74 16.92 -8.45 -4.67
C ASN A 74 16.28 -9.04 -3.41
N ARG A 75 16.71 -10.23 -2.98
CA ARG A 75 16.25 -10.84 -1.71
C ARG A 75 16.67 -10.02 -0.49
N SER A 76 17.89 -9.48 -0.49
CA SER A 76 18.36 -8.52 0.52
C SER A 76 17.45 -7.28 0.61
N ALA A 77 17.00 -6.76 -0.54
CA ALA A 77 16.06 -5.66 -0.59
C ALA A 77 14.70 -6.03 0.04
N SER A 78 14.13 -7.20 -0.33
CA SER A 78 12.87 -7.70 0.23
C SER A 78 12.97 -7.86 1.75
N ARG A 79 14.05 -8.48 2.23
CA ARG A 79 14.31 -8.70 3.67
C ARG A 79 14.48 -7.40 4.44
N THR A 80 15.17 -6.41 3.86
CA THR A 80 15.30 -5.07 4.45
C THR A 80 13.93 -4.41 4.60
N SER A 81 13.06 -4.50 3.59
CA SER A 81 11.70 -3.96 3.64
C SER A 81 10.81 -4.65 4.67
N MET A 82 11.05 -5.93 4.96
CA MET A 82 10.37 -6.69 6.02
C MET A 82 10.97 -6.47 7.42
N GLY A 83 12.05 -5.68 7.55
CA GLY A 83 12.76 -5.52 8.82
C GLY A 83 13.65 -6.70 9.22
N LYS A 84 13.81 -7.72 8.36
CA LYS A 84 14.73 -8.86 8.54
C LYS A 84 16.17 -8.45 8.20
N THR A 85 16.69 -7.45 8.88
CA THR A 85 17.93 -6.72 8.51
C THR A 85 19.20 -7.54 8.66
N ALA A 86 19.26 -8.50 9.60
CA ALA A 86 20.38 -9.43 9.73
C ALA A 86 20.49 -10.36 8.52
N LEU A 87 19.40 -11.01 8.13
CA LEU A 87 19.36 -11.88 6.94
C LEU A 87 19.61 -11.10 5.63
N ALA A 88 19.20 -9.83 5.60
CA ALA A 88 19.49 -8.94 4.47
C ALA A 88 20.99 -8.62 4.35
N LEU A 89 21.71 -8.56 5.47
CA LEU A 89 23.16 -8.34 5.50
C LEU A 89 23.87 -9.57 4.93
N ASP A 90 23.52 -10.76 5.38
CA ASP A 90 24.10 -12.01 4.88
C ASP A 90 23.94 -12.15 3.37
N ASP A 91 22.75 -11.83 2.84
CA ASP A 91 22.48 -11.84 1.40
C ASP A 91 23.32 -10.80 0.64
N ALA A 92 23.49 -9.61 1.21
CA ALA A 92 24.29 -8.56 0.57
C ALA A 92 25.78 -8.91 0.57
N GLU A 93 26.27 -9.60 1.60
CA GLU A 93 27.65 -10.11 1.66
C GLU A 93 27.87 -11.23 0.64
N ALA A 94 26.96 -12.21 0.57
CA ALA A 94 27.00 -13.24 -0.46
C ALA A 94 26.96 -12.66 -1.89
N CYS A 95 26.19 -11.59 -2.11
CA CYS A 95 26.16 -10.88 -3.39
C CYS A 95 27.53 -10.30 -3.78
N ILE A 96 28.23 -9.68 -2.84
CA ILE A 96 29.55 -9.05 -3.05
C ILE A 96 30.64 -10.10 -3.22
N GLU A 97 30.54 -11.23 -2.50
CA GLU A 97 31.46 -12.36 -2.66
C GLU A 97 31.40 -12.95 -4.06
N LEU A 98 30.19 -13.02 -4.65
CA LEU A 98 29.99 -13.49 -6.02
C LEU A 98 30.51 -12.49 -7.07
N VAL A 99 30.17 -11.20 -6.93
CA VAL A 99 30.59 -10.16 -7.89
C VAL A 99 31.04 -8.91 -7.14
N LYS A 100 32.37 -8.76 -7.00
CA LYS A 100 33.00 -7.66 -6.26
C LYS A 100 32.83 -6.29 -6.91
N ASP A 101 32.55 -6.25 -8.21
CA ASP A 101 32.35 -5.00 -8.97
C ASP A 101 30.87 -4.57 -9.03
N TYR A 102 29.98 -5.29 -8.33
CA TYR A 102 28.55 -4.99 -8.35
C TYR A 102 28.19 -3.93 -7.31
N ALA A 103 28.19 -2.66 -7.70
CA ALA A 103 27.92 -1.51 -6.82
C ALA A 103 26.61 -1.61 -6.04
N LYS A 104 25.56 -2.20 -6.65
CA LYS A 104 24.27 -2.45 -6.00
C LYS A 104 24.39 -3.38 -4.79
N GLY A 105 25.31 -4.35 -4.79
CA GLY A 105 25.56 -5.23 -3.64
C GLY A 105 26.02 -4.45 -2.40
N TYR A 106 27.00 -3.56 -2.57
CA TYR A 106 27.45 -2.65 -1.50
C TYR A 106 26.34 -1.70 -1.05
N PHE A 107 25.52 -1.20 -1.99
CA PHE A 107 24.36 -0.39 -1.63
C PHE A 107 23.35 -1.16 -0.74
N ARG A 108 23.04 -2.42 -1.09
CA ARG A 108 22.18 -3.27 -0.25
C ARG A 108 22.79 -3.54 1.12
N LYS A 109 24.10 -3.78 1.19
CA LYS A 109 24.84 -3.96 2.44
C LYS A 109 24.74 -2.71 3.34
N ALA A 110 24.91 -1.51 2.77
CA ALA A 110 24.72 -0.27 3.51
C ALA A 110 23.27 -0.08 4.01
N GLN A 111 22.26 -0.47 3.22
CA GLN A 111 20.85 -0.45 3.65
C GLN A 111 20.57 -1.43 4.80
N ALA A 112 21.14 -2.64 4.76
CA ALA A 112 21.01 -3.62 5.84
C ALA A 112 21.70 -3.13 7.13
N LEU A 113 22.93 -2.60 7.03
CA LEU A 113 23.67 -2.02 8.16
C LEU A 113 22.96 -0.81 8.79
N LYS A 114 22.31 0.03 7.96
CA LYS A 114 21.41 1.10 8.44
C LYS A 114 20.28 0.52 9.30
N GLY A 115 19.65 -0.56 8.86
CA GLY A 115 18.61 -1.27 9.60
C GLY A 115 19.11 -1.87 10.93
N LEU A 116 20.38 -2.28 10.98
CA LEU A 116 21.06 -2.76 12.20
C LEU A 116 21.62 -1.63 13.08
N LYS A 117 21.41 -0.36 12.72
CA LYS A 117 21.95 0.83 13.41
C LYS A 117 23.48 0.87 13.50
N ARG A 118 24.18 0.21 12.56
CA ARG A 118 25.64 0.22 12.40
C ARG A 118 26.03 1.27 11.37
N PHE A 119 25.80 2.55 11.69
CA PHE A 119 25.87 3.63 10.69
C PHE A 119 27.30 3.92 10.20
N LYS A 120 28.32 3.77 11.06
CA LYS A 120 29.73 3.97 10.68
C LYS A 120 30.16 2.97 9.61
N ASP A 121 29.93 1.68 9.87
CA ASP A 121 30.20 0.59 8.94
C ASP A 121 29.42 0.77 7.62
N ALA A 122 28.17 1.26 7.70
CA ALA A 122 27.37 1.54 6.51
C ALA A 122 27.98 2.65 5.63
N LEU A 123 28.57 3.69 6.23
CA LEU A 123 29.24 4.77 5.50
C LEU A 123 30.51 4.30 4.80
N GLU A 124 31.31 3.46 5.46
CA GLU A 124 32.52 2.85 4.85
C GLU A 124 32.17 2.02 3.62
N VAL A 125 31.17 1.14 3.74
CA VAL A 125 30.69 0.33 2.62
C VAL A 125 30.14 1.19 1.48
N LEU A 126 29.47 2.29 1.81
CA LEU A 126 28.91 3.21 0.81
C LEU A 126 30.00 3.96 0.03
N GLN A 127 31.17 4.20 0.63
CA GLN A 127 32.32 4.75 -0.10
C GLN A 127 32.78 3.80 -1.21
N THR A 128 32.83 2.49 -0.95
CA THR A 128 33.14 1.48 -1.96
C THR A 128 32.09 1.44 -3.07
N ALA A 129 30.80 1.55 -2.73
CA ALA A 129 29.74 1.67 -3.74
C ALA A 129 29.93 2.91 -4.64
N ARG A 130 30.39 4.02 -4.05
CA ARG A 130 30.62 5.29 -4.76
C ARG A 130 31.84 5.25 -5.68
N THR A 131 32.88 4.48 -5.32
CA THR A 131 34.02 4.28 -6.23
C THR A 131 33.63 3.48 -7.48
N LEU A 132 32.63 2.59 -7.37
CA LEU A 132 32.13 1.80 -8.48
C LEU A 132 31.10 2.56 -9.34
N GLU A 133 30.16 3.29 -8.71
CA GLU A 133 29.13 4.07 -9.41
C GLU A 133 29.05 5.53 -8.88
N PRO A 134 29.93 6.44 -9.34
CA PRO A 134 29.98 7.82 -8.82
C PRO A 134 28.77 8.68 -9.19
N GLU A 135 28.07 8.38 -10.28
CA GLU A 135 26.93 9.18 -10.76
C GLU A 135 25.57 8.80 -10.12
N ASN A 136 25.55 7.77 -9.27
CA ASN A 136 24.30 7.25 -8.72
C ASN A 136 23.77 8.15 -7.58
N LYS A 137 22.76 8.97 -7.89
CA LYS A 137 22.09 9.90 -6.94
C LYS A 137 21.51 9.21 -5.69
N SER A 138 21.21 7.91 -5.76
CA SER A 138 20.68 7.14 -4.64
C SER A 138 21.71 6.98 -3.52
N LEU A 139 23.01 6.95 -3.86
CA LEU A 139 24.11 6.87 -2.89
C LEU A 139 24.17 8.14 -2.03
N ASN A 140 24.06 9.32 -2.65
CA ASN A 140 24.07 10.60 -1.93
C ASN A 140 22.89 10.71 -0.94
N THR A 141 21.72 10.23 -1.35
CA THR A 141 20.52 10.23 -0.51
C THR A 141 20.71 9.32 0.71
N LEU A 142 21.24 8.11 0.51
CA LEU A 142 21.50 7.17 1.59
C LEU A 142 22.63 7.67 2.52
N GLN A 143 23.68 8.29 1.97
CA GLN A 143 24.78 8.86 2.73
C GLN A 143 24.27 9.94 3.70
N LYS A 144 23.50 10.91 3.20
CA LYS A 144 22.93 11.97 4.03
C LYS A 144 22.05 11.40 5.15
N GLN A 145 21.23 10.39 4.84
CA GLN A 145 20.42 9.72 5.86
C GLN A 145 21.28 9.01 6.92
N LEU A 146 22.38 8.37 6.52
CA LEU A 146 23.29 7.69 7.45
C LEU A 146 24.04 8.68 8.35
N GLU A 147 24.52 9.79 7.80
CA GLU A 147 25.19 10.86 8.55
C GLU A 147 24.24 11.48 9.58
N GLU A 148 23.01 11.83 9.18
CA GLU A 148 21.98 12.34 10.09
C GLU A 148 21.66 11.35 11.22
N LEU A 149 21.53 10.06 10.89
CA LEU A 149 21.26 9.00 11.88
C LEU A 149 22.45 8.74 12.81
N ALA A 150 23.69 8.84 12.29
CA ALA A 150 24.91 8.69 13.07
C ALA A 150 25.07 9.84 14.07
N THR A 151 24.82 11.09 13.65
CA THR A 151 24.85 12.27 14.53
C THR A 151 23.80 12.15 15.63
N LYS A 152 22.55 11.77 15.29
CA LYS A 152 21.49 11.51 16.28
C LYS A 152 21.84 10.39 17.26
N GLN A 153 22.54 9.35 16.80
CA GLN A 153 23.01 8.26 17.67
C GLN A 153 24.14 8.71 18.60
N ALA A 154 24.99 9.64 18.17
CA ALA A 154 26.07 10.21 18.98
C ALA A 154 25.58 11.27 19.99
N GLU A 155 24.51 12.01 19.66
CA GLU A 155 23.87 12.99 20.55
C GLU A 155 22.94 12.34 21.60
N ALA A 156 22.53 11.09 21.39
CA ALA A 156 21.75 10.36 22.38
C ALA A 156 22.63 10.07 23.62
N PRO A 157 22.15 10.39 24.85
CA PRO A 157 22.89 10.07 26.06
C PRO A 157 23.13 8.57 26.13
N ALA A 158 24.39 8.17 26.37
CA ALA A 158 24.80 6.78 26.40
C ALA A 158 23.85 5.95 27.28
N PRO A 159 23.32 4.81 26.80
CA PRO A 159 22.54 3.93 27.65
C PRO A 159 23.45 3.50 28.81
N LYS A 160 23.02 3.79 30.04
CA LYS A 160 23.65 3.24 31.26
C LYS A 160 23.78 1.73 31.07
N PRO A 161 24.95 1.12 31.35
CA PRO A 161 25.16 -0.29 31.13
C PRO A 161 24.06 -1.09 31.83
N ALA A 162 23.35 -1.92 31.06
CA ALA A 162 22.35 -2.82 31.57
C ALA A 162 23.05 -3.79 32.52
N VAL A 163 22.84 -3.59 33.83
CA VAL A 163 23.23 -4.57 34.85
C VAL A 163 22.47 -5.85 34.52
N GLU A 164 23.19 -6.89 34.12
CA GLU A 164 22.67 -8.25 34.02
C GLU A 164 21.99 -8.59 35.36
N LYS A 165 20.66 -8.64 35.36
CA LYS A 165 19.92 -9.22 36.47
C LYS A 165 20.19 -10.73 36.45
N LYS A 166 21.26 -11.16 37.14
CA LYS A 166 21.38 -12.55 37.59
C LYS A 166 20.15 -12.86 38.43
N VAL A 167 19.24 -13.65 37.87
CA VAL A 167 18.10 -14.20 38.60
C VAL A 167 18.65 -15.26 39.55
N THR A 168 18.99 -14.87 40.77
CA THR A 168 19.05 -15.81 41.90
C THR A 168 17.62 -16.15 42.28
N ARG A 169 17.20 -17.35 41.92
CA ARG A 169 15.98 -17.99 42.42
C ARG A 169 16.11 -18.14 43.93
N VAL A 170 15.35 -17.34 44.68
CA VAL A 170 15.12 -17.54 46.11
C VAL A 170 13.71 -18.10 46.25
N GLU A 171 13.61 -19.38 46.62
CA GLU A 171 12.37 -19.98 47.08
C GLU A 171 12.05 -19.41 48.46
N VAL A 172 10.94 -18.69 48.58
CA VAL A 172 10.31 -18.40 49.88
C VAL A 172 8.82 -18.67 49.77
N VAL A 173 8.38 -19.34 50.83
CA VAL A 173 7.10 -19.98 51.10
C VAL A 173 5.95 -18.97 51.10
N LYS A 174 4.80 -19.50 50.69
CA LYS A 174 3.47 -18.89 50.64
C LYS A 174 2.92 -18.69 52.06
N GLU A 175 2.47 -17.49 52.41
CA GLU A 175 1.50 -17.28 53.48
C GLU A 175 0.72 -15.96 53.33
N ASP A 176 -0.44 -15.93 54.00
CA ASP A 176 -1.70 -15.26 53.69
C ASP A 176 -1.80 -13.72 53.73
N ALA A 177 -2.86 -13.22 53.10
CA ALA A 177 -3.36 -11.83 53.10
C ALA A 177 -3.91 -11.40 54.50
N PRO A 178 -4.22 -10.11 54.80
CA PRO A 178 -5.29 -9.36 54.10
C PRO A 178 -5.09 -7.83 53.93
N LYS A 179 -5.92 -7.26 53.05
CA LYS A 179 -6.25 -5.81 52.90
C LYS A 179 -7.40 -5.47 53.86
N PRO A 180 -7.56 -4.23 54.37
CA PRO A 180 -8.50 -3.24 53.79
C PRO A 180 -8.01 -1.79 54.04
N ALA A 181 -8.60 -0.64 53.66
CA ALA A 181 -9.82 -0.20 52.99
C ALA A 181 -9.60 1.25 52.49
N ALA A 182 -10.50 1.71 51.62
CA ALA A 182 -10.65 3.08 51.12
C ALA A 182 -11.50 3.97 52.05
N ALA A 183 -11.69 5.23 51.62
CA ALA A 183 -12.64 6.28 52.06
C ALA A 183 -12.02 7.39 52.93
N SER A 184 -12.42 8.66 52.91
CA SER A 184 -13.21 9.50 51.99
C SER A 184 -13.03 10.96 52.42
N SER A 185 -13.44 11.88 51.57
CA SER A 185 -13.64 13.32 51.79
C SER A 185 -14.32 13.72 53.12
N SER A 186 -13.91 14.86 53.70
CA SER A 186 -14.84 15.78 54.36
C SER A 186 -14.34 17.21 54.36
N SER A 187 -15.19 18.10 53.85
CA SER A 187 -15.14 19.55 53.94
C SER A 187 -15.24 20.05 55.38
N THR A 188 -14.51 21.12 55.72
CA THR A 188 -14.95 22.05 56.78
C THR A 188 -14.68 23.47 56.31
N LYS A 189 -15.75 24.26 56.23
CA LYS A 189 -15.75 25.71 56.07
C LYS A 189 -15.32 26.34 57.39
N VAL A 190 -14.37 27.27 57.33
CA VAL A 190 -14.27 28.36 58.31
C VAL A 190 -14.34 29.64 57.49
N VAL A 191 -15.34 30.46 57.82
CA VAL A 191 -15.53 31.82 57.34
C VAL A 191 -14.66 32.73 58.19
N VAL A 192 -13.84 33.57 57.56
CA VAL A 192 -13.31 34.80 58.16
C VAL A 192 -13.47 35.86 57.09
N ASP A 193 -14.22 36.90 57.41
CA ASP A 193 -14.43 38.10 56.60
C ASP A 193 -13.16 38.99 56.59
N ASP A 194 -13.01 39.67 55.45
CA ASP A 194 -12.37 40.97 55.21
C ASP A 194 -10.92 41.22 55.67
N GLU A 195 -9.98 41.10 54.74
CA GLU A 195 -9.24 42.22 54.12
C GLU A 195 -8.09 41.68 53.25
N GLU A 196 -7.89 42.24 52.05
CA GLU A 196 -6.80 41.99 51.09
C GLU A 196 -6.55 40.54 50.59
N ILE A 197 -7.20 40.16 49.48
CA ILE A 197 -6.68 39.09 48.60
C ILE A 197 -6.16 39.71 47.29
N VAL A 198 -4.96 40.29 47.38
CA VAL A 198 -4.11 40.54 46.21
C VAL A 198 -3.42 39.21 45.85
N GLY A 199 -4.09 38.36 45.09
CA GLY A 199 -3.53 37.05 44.73
C GLY A 199 -4.38 36.24 43.77
N HIS A 200 -4.05 36.35 42.47
CA HIS A 200 -4.26 35.34 41.42
C HIS A 200 -5.47 34.40 41.59
N VAL A 201 -6.64 34.83 41.11
CA VAL A 201 -7.73 33.91 40.79
C VAL A 201 -7.25 33.01 39.65
N ARG A 202 -7.01 31.73 39.97
CA ARG A 202 -6.44 30.73 39.07
C ARG A 202 -7.25 30.64 37.77
N GLY A 203 -6.69 31.16 36.67
CA GLY A 203 -7.25 31.02 35.32
C GLY A 203 -7.35 32.31 34.51
N TYR A 204 -7.26 33.48 35.15
CA TYR A 204 -7.39 34.77 34.47
C TYR A 204 -6.18 35.67 34.68
N LYS A 205 -5.71 36.31 33.61
CA LYS A 205 -4.63 37.31 33.59
C LYS A 205 -5.23 38.67 33.20
N LYS A 206 -4.77 39.75 33.85
CA LYS A 206 -5.08 41.12 33.44
C LYS A 206 -4.11 41.57 32.35
N LEU A 207 -4.64 42.05 31.23
CA LEU A 207 -3.90 42.72 30.16
C LEU A 207 -3.37 44.08 30.64
N ALA A 208 -2.38 44.62 29.91
CA ALA A 208 -1.87 45.97 30.14
C ALA A 208 -2.94 47.08 29.96
N ASP A 209 -4.04 46.81 29.23
CA ASP A 209 -5.18 47.72 29.07
C ASP A 209 -6.22 47.63 30.22
N GLY A 210 -5.99 46.77 31.22
CA GLY A 210 -6.88 46.55 32.36
C GLY A 210 -7.96 45.47 32.16
N ARG A 211 -8.13 44.91 30.96
CA ARG A 211 -9.10 43.83 30.71
C ARG A 211 -8.61 42.49 31.26
N VAL A 212 -9.56 41.69 31.75
CA VAL A 212 -9.30 40.35 32.29
C VAL A 212 -9.53 39.31 31.19
N THR A 213 -8.55 38.46 30.90
CA THR A 213 -8.67 37.39 29.90
C THR A 213 -8.14 36.06 30.43
N THR A 214 -8.45 34.95 29.75
CA THR A 214 -7.96 33.62 30.14
C THR A 214 -6.45 33.49 29.90
N PHE A 215 -5.80 32.63 30.67
CA PHE A 215 -4.35 32.40 30.61
C PHE A 215 -3.82 31.88 29.25
N PHE A 216 -4.72 31.46 28.34
CA PHE A 216 -4.39 30.96 27.00
C PHE A 216 -4.32 32.05 25.92
N ASN A 217 -4.68 33.29 26.24
CA ASN A 217 -4.48 34.41 25.32
C ASN A 217 -3.01 34.83 25.33
N ASN A 218 -2.35 34.62 24.19
CA ASN A 218 -1.01 35.12 23.96
C ASN A 218 -1.08 36.55 23.42
N GLU A 219 -0.44 37.49 24.11
CA GLU A 219 -0.30 38.86 23.61
C GLU A 219 0.80 38.88 22.54
N LEU A 220 0.45 39.29 21.32
CA LEU A 220 1.43 39.48 20.26
C LEU A 220 2.46 40.52 20.71
N THR A 221 3.74 40.14 20.70
CA THR A 221 4.84 41.05 20.97
C THR A 221 4.87 42.18 19.94
N GLU A 222 5.40 43.35 20.29
CA GLU A 222 5.53 44.47 19.35
C GLU A 222 6.35 44.08 18.11
N GLU A 223 7.31 43.18 18.26
CA GLU A 223 8.05 42.58 17.14
C GLU A 223 7.16 41.70 16.26
N ALA A 224 6.29 40.87 16.85
CA ALA A 224 5.33 40.05 16.11
C ALA A 224 4.29 40.91 15.38
N LYS A 225 3.79 41.99 16.02
CA LYS A 225 2.90 42.97 15.38
C LYS A 225 3.58 43.64 14.19
N LYS A 226 4.86 43.99 14.33
CA LYS A 226 5.65 44.60 13.25
C LYS A 226 5.93 43.62 12.11
N LEU A 227 6.10 42.32 12.40
CA LEU A 227 6.27 41.27 11.39
C LEU A 227 4.98 40.98 10.61
N ILE A 228 3.82 40.97 11.29
CA ILE A 228 2.52 40.77 10.65
C ILE A 228 2.22 41.93 9.71
N GLY A 229 2.54 43.17 10.11
CA GLY A 229 2.31 44.36 9.30
C GLY A 229 0.82 44.61 9.01
N ASP A 230 0.53 45.30 7.92
CA ASP A 230 -0.84 45.53 7.46
C ASP A 230 -1.33 44.36 6.59
N ILE A 231 -2.06 43.45 7.22
CA ILE A 231 -2.73 42.30 6.60
C ILE A 231 -4.11 42.65 6.03
N ALA A 232 -4.51 43.94 6.02
CA ALA A 232 -5.75 44.33 5.40
C ALA A 232 -5.74 43.94 3.90
N PRO A 233 -6.83 43.34 3.37
CA PRO A 233 -6.93 42.99 1.97
C PRO A 233 -6.74 44.25 1.11
N LYS A 234 -5.68 44.28 0.30
CA LYS A 234 -5.44 45.38 -0.64
C LYS A 234 -6.19 45.13 -1.92
N LYS A 235 -6.81 46.17 -2.47
CA LYS A 235 -7.49 46.10 -3.76
C LYS A 235 -6.47 45.79 -4.86
N VAL A 236 -6.75 44.77 -5.67
CA VAL A 236 -5.89 44.39 -6.80
C VAL A 236 -6.04 45.45 -7.90
N GLU A 237 -4.93 46.10 -8.28
CA GLU A 237 -4.96 47.18 -9.28
C GLU A 237 -4.91 46.67 -10.72
N ASP A 238 -4.39 45.46 -10.95
CA ASP A 238 -4.28 44.87 -12.29
C ASP A 238 -4.74 43.40 -12.29
N PRO A 239 -5.95 43.12 -12.79
CA PRO A 239 -6.54 41.78 -12.79
C PRO A 239 -5.75 40.75 -13.62
N ASN A 240 -4.93 41.21 -14.58
CA ASN A 240 -4.25 40.33 -15.53
C ASN A 240 -2.82 39.95 -15.12
N LYS A 241 -2.27 40.55 -14.06
CA LYS A 241 -0.89 40.31 -13.63
C LYS A 241 -0.68 38.96 -12.91
N VAL A 242 -1.76 38.30 -12.49
CA VAL A 242 -1.75 37.04 -11.73
C VAL A 242 -2.38 35.90 -12.56
N GLN A 243 -2.17 35.88 -13.88
CA GLN A 243 -2.59 34.74 -14.68
C GLN A 243 -1.59 33.59 -14.51
N ILE A 244 -1.90 32.66 -13.61
CA ILE A 244 -1.19 31.39 -13.48
C ILE A 244 -1.57 30.51 -14.69
N LYS A 245 -0.58 29.86 -15.31
CA LYS A 245 -0.77 29.01 -16.50
C LYS A 245 -1.90 28.02 -16.25
N SER A 246 -2.95 28.09 -17.08
CA SER A 246 -4.02 27.09 -17.08
C SER A 246 -3.44 25.73 -17.43
N VAL A 247 -3.85 24.71 -16.67
CA VAL A 247 -3.56 23.31 -16.99
C VAL A 247 -4.72 22.79 -17.81
N GLU A 248 -4.42 22.16 -18.94
CA GLU A 248 -5.42 21.55 -19.82
C GLU A 248 -6.24 20.51 -19.03
N GLY A 249 -7.55 20.73 -18.92
CA GLY A 249 -8.49 19.87 -18.19
C GLY A 249 -8.75 20.24 -16.72
N GLY A 250 -8.16 21.32 -16.19
CA GLY A 250 -8.51 21.88 -14.88
C GLY A 250 -9.61 22.95 -14.96
N SER A 251 -10.42 23.06 -13.93
CA SER A 251 -11.41 24.13 -13.76
C SER A 251 -10.73 25.51 -13.72
N ALA A 252 -11.36 26.49 -14.37
CA ALA A 252 -10.86 27.87 -14.44
C ALA A 252 -10.69 28.53 -13.06
N TRP A 253 -11.31 27.97 -12.02
CA TRP A 253 -11.27 28.47 -10.64
C TRP A 253 -10.11 27.93 -9.81
N ASN A 254 -9.45 26.84 -10.23
CA ASN A 254 -8.36 26.22 -9.46
C ASN A 254 -6.98 26.69 -9.91
N GLN A 255 -6.69 27.97 -9.71
CA GLN A 255 -5.40 28.57 -10.08
C GLN A 255 -4.20 28.00 -9.30
N GLY A 256 -4.43 27.32 -8.17
CA GLY A 256 -3.40 26.73 -7.33
C GLY A 256 -3.03 25.28 -7.66
N ASN A 257 -3.71 24.65 -8.63
CA ASN A 257 -3.47 23.26 -9.06
C ASN A 257 -3.35 22.24 -7.90
N THR A 258 -4.05 22.50 -6.79
CA THR A 258 -3.82 21.81 -5.51
C THR A 258 -4.59 20.49 -5.46
N PHE A 259 -5.88 20.52 -5.80
CA PHE A 259 -6.74 19.35 -5.93
C PHE A 259 -8.02 19.75 -6.68
N GLU A 260 -8.48 18.92 -7.61
CA GLU A 260 -9.79 19.03 -8.26
C GLU A 260 -10.36 17.62 -8.42
N GLU A 261 -11.65 17.45 -8.19
CA GLU A 261 -12.34 16.17 -8.37
C GLU A 261 -13.60 16.38 -9.20
N LYS A 262 -13.77 15.54 -10.21
CA LYS A 262 -14.94 15.52 -11.07
C LYS A 262 -15.68 14.20 -10.88
N ASP A 263 -16.90 14.28 -10.36
CA ASP A 263 -17.80 13.13 -10.28
C ASP A 263 -18.28 12.73 -11.68
N LEU A 264 -18.13 11.44 -11.98
CA LEU A 264 -18.56 10.78 -13.22
C LEU A 264 -19.42 9.54 -12.94
N THR A 265 -19.93 9.39 -11.71
CA THR A 265 -20.72 8.24 -11.27
C THR A 265 -21.92 7.98 -12.19
N THR A 266 -22.68 9.03 -12.53
CA THR A 266 -23.85 8.91 -13.42
C THR A 266 -23.46 8.42 -14.81
N TRP A 267 -22.40 8.99 -15.39
CA TRP A 267 -21.90 8.56 -16.71
C TRP A 267 -21.46 7.10 -16.66
N ALA A 268 -20.73 6.71 -15.61
CA ALA A 268 -20.18 5.38 -15.47
C ALA A 268 -21.28 4.33 -15.36
N LYS A 269 -22.30 4.57 -14.54
CA LYS A 269 -23.45 3.65 -14.37
C LYS A 269 -24.21 3.45 -15.68
N THR A 270 -24.56 4.55 -16.37
CA THR A 270 -25.23 4.47 -17.68
C THR A 270 -24.39 3.75 -18.73
N LYS A 271 -23.06 3.96 -18.71
CA LYS A 271 -22.16 3.29 -19.65
C LYS A 271 -22.09 1.79 -19.39
N LEU A 272 -21.98 1.36 -18.13
CA LEU A 272 -21.96 -0.06 -17.75
C LEU A 272 -23.25 -0.77 -18.19
N GLU A 273 -24.40 -0.16 -17.94
CA GLU A 273 -25.70 -0.67 -18.42
C GLU A 273 -25.71 -0.81 -19.93
N SER A 274 -25.26 0.20 -20.67
CA SER A 274 -25.25 0.17 -22.14
C SER A 274 -24.32 -0.90 -22.73
N LEU A 275 -23.24 -1.25 -22.03
CA LEU A 275 -22.24 -2.21 -22.51
C LEU A 275 -22.59 -3.66 -22.15
N LEU A 276 -23.07 -3.88 -20.94
CA LEU A 276 -23.25 -5.23 -20.40
C LEU A 276 -24.65 -5.80 -20.64
N VAL A 277 -25.63 -4.98 -21.00
CA VAL A 277 -27.00 -5.42 -21.26
C VAL A 277 -27.22 -5.69 -22.76
N ASN A 278 -28.06 -6.68 -23.09
CA ASN A 278 -28.47 -7.04 -24.45
C ASN A 278 -27.36 -7.56 -25.40
N PHE A 279 -26.27 -8.15 -24.89
CA PHE A 279 -25.34 -8.90 -25.74
C PHE A 279 -25.52 -10.41 -25.57
N SER A 280 -25.02 -11.17 -26.55
CA SER A 280 -25.16 -12.62 -26.56
C SER A 280 -23.89 -13.33 -26.99
N VAL A 281 -23.60 -14.47 -26.36
CA VAL A 281 -22.38 -15.27 -26.59
C VAL A 281 -22.75 -16.75 -26.63
N PRO A 282 -22.18 -17.57 -27.52
CA PRO A 282 -22.43 -19.00 -27.54
C PRO A 282 -22.01 -19.69 -26.23
N LEU A 283 -22.83 -20.66 -25.80
CA LEU A 283 -22.56 -21.54 -24.66
C LEU A 283 -21.70 -22.73 -25.12
N ASN A 284 -20.54 -22.92 -24.50
CA ASN A 284 -19.60 -23.99 -24.87
C ASN A 284 -20.18 -25.40 -24.60
N ALA A 285 -19.70 -26.38 -25.38
CA ALA A 285 -19.90 -27.84 -25.28
C ALA A 285 -21.34 -28.39 -25.30
N SER A 286 -22.35 -27.64 -24.85
CA SER A 286 -23.74 -28.11 -24.69
C SER A 286 -24.69 -27.62 -25.78
N GLY A 287 -24.23 -26.66 -26.60
CA GLY A 287 -25.08 -25.94 -27.56
C GLY A 287 -26.02 -24.96 -26.87
N GLY A 288 -26.10 -23.73 -27.36
CA GLY A 288 -26.95 -22.68 -26.80
C GLY A 288 -26.30 -21.30 -26.83
N VAL A 289 -27.01 -20.30 -26.34
CA VAL A 289 -26.58 -18.89 -26.31
C VAL A 289 -26.89 -18.31 -24.93
N ILE A 290 -25.91 -17.64 -24.33
CA ILE A 290 -26.08 -16.84 -23.12
C ILE A 290 -26.44 -15.42 -23.56
N LYS A 291 -27.54 -14.88 -23.03
CA LYS A 291 -28.02 -13.51 -23.24
C LYS A 291 -27.99 -12.76 -21.92
N THR A 292 -27.55 -11.50 -21.94
CA THR A 292 -27.62 -10.63 -20.76
C THR A 292 -28.96 -9.87 -20.71
N LYS A 293 -29.59 -9.82 -19.54
CA LYS A 293 -30.92 -9.23 -19.32
C LYS A 293 -30.85 -7.82 -18.78
N GLU A 294 -30.23 -7.66 -17.61
CA GLU A 294 -30.18 -6.39 -16.88
C GLU A 294 -29.07 -6.41 -15.83
N ILE A 295 -28.72 -5.23 -15.32
CA ILE A 295 -27.87 -5.08 -14.14
C ILE A 295 -28.76 -4.81 -12.93
N LYS A 296 -28.58 -5.59 -11.86
CA LYS A 296 -29.25 -5.43 -10.56
C LYS A 296 -28.28 -4.86 -9.54
N ASP A 297 -28.82 -4.10 -8.58
CA ASP A 297 -28.09 -3.60 -7.41
C ASP A 297 -26.81 -2.81 -7.73
N LEU A 298 -26.83 -1.97 -8.78
CA LEU A 298 -25.67 -1.17 -9.19
C LEU A 298 -25.35 -0.05 -8.18
N SER A 299 -24.42 -0.35 -7.29
CA SER A 299 -23.90 0.55 -6.25
C SER A 299 -22.43 0.89 -6.52
N GLY A 300 -21.98 2.02 -6.00
CA GLY A 300 -20.62 2.53 -6.21
C GLY A 300 -20.57 3.92 -6.84
N ASP A 301 -19.34 4.38 -7.01
CA ASP A 301 -18.98 5.73 -7.47
C ASP A 301 -17.79 5.72 -8.44
N ALA A 302 -17.68 6.81 -9.21
CA ALA A 302 -16.57 7.04 -10.11
C ALA A 302 -16.21 8.52 -10.14
N SER A 303 -14.94 8.86 -9.91
CA SER A 303 -14.44 10.23 -9.96
C SER A 303 -13.05 10.34 -10.58
N ILE A 304 -12.78 11.50 -11.19
CA ILE A 304 -11.45 11.84 -11.69
C ILE A 304 -10.87 12.91 -10.79
N ALA A 305 -9.81 12.55 -10.07
CA ALA A 305 -9.08 13.46 -9.21
C ALA A 305 -7.81 13.96 -9.91
N VAL A 306 -7.60 15.27 -9.92
CA VAL A 306 -6.40 15.92 -10.45
C VAL A 306 -5.59 16.46 -9.28
N PHE A 307 -4.41 15.87 -9.06
CA PHE A 307 -3.45 16.35 -8.05
C PHE A 307 -2.19 16.85 -8.73
N ARG A 308 -1.92 18.16 -8.60
CA ARG A 308 -0.71 18.80 -9.17
C ARG A 308 -0.54 18.50 -10.67
N GLY A 309 -1.63 18.53 -11.43
CA GLY A 309 -1.66 18.24 -12.86
C GLY A 309 -1.61 16.76 -13.25
N LYS A 310 -1.60 15.80 -12.31
CA LYS A 310 -1.74 14.37 -12.60
C LYS A 310 -3.17 13.91 -12.36
N LYS A 311 -3.81 13.34 -13.40
CA LYS A 311 -5.12 12.70 -13.30
C LYS A 311 -5.02 11.33 -12.62
N ARG A 312 -6.00 11.03 -11.77
CA ARG A 312 -6.27 9.74 -11.13
C ARG A 312 -7.70 9.37 -11.46
N TYR A 313 -7.88 8.21 -12.08
CA TYR A 313 -9.17 7.68 -12.49
C TYR A 313 -9.58 6.68 -11.43
N ILE A 314 -10.57 7.03 -10.63
CA ILE A 314 -11.00 6.25 -9.46
C ILE A 314 -12.42 5.79 -9.74
N PHE A 315 -12.66 4.49 -9.63
CA PHE A 315 -14.00 3.94 -9.61
C PHE A 315 -14.03 2.69 -8.75
N ASP A 316 -15.19 2.43 -8.16
CA ASP A 316 -15.49 1.24 -7.40
C ASP A 316 -16.98 0.94 -7.58
N PHE A 317 -17.30 -0.21 -8.15
CA PHE A 317 -18.67 -0.65 -8.38
C PHE A 317 -18.91 -2.08 -7.90
N THR A 318 -20.13 -2.30 -7.39
CA THR A 318 -20.66 -3.62 -7.07
C THR A 318 -22.02 -3.76 -7.74
N PHE A 319 -22.27 -4.87 -8.43
CA PHE A 319 -23.53 -5.12 -9.11
C PHE A 319 -23.71 -6.59 -9.48
N SER A 320 -24.92 -7.00 -9.82
CA SER A 320 -25.21 -8.36 -10.34
C SER A 320 -25.73 -8.29 -11.77
N LEU A 321 -25.03 -8.93 -12.70
CA LEU A 321 -25.44 -9.03 -14.10
C LEU A 321 -26.34 -10.26 -14.28
N ALA A 322 -27.63 -10.05 -14.55
CA ALA A 322 -28.58 -11.11 -14.80
C ALA A 322 -28.40 -11.68 -16.21
N VAL A 323 -28.35 -13.00 -16.31
CA VAL A 323 -28.12 -13.72 -17.57
C VAL A 323 -29.10 -14.87 -17.75
N THR A 324 -29.35 -15.22 -19.01
CA THR A 324 -30.16 -16.37 -19.38
C THR A 324 -29.43 -17.17 -20.46
N ALA A 325 -29.20 -18.45 -20.21
CA ALA A 325 -28.83 -19.40 -21.24
C ALA A 325 -30.09 -19.95 -21.91
N GLU A 326 -30.13 -19.91 -23.23
CA GLU A 326 -31.13 -20.56 -24.06
C GLU A 326 -30.43 -21.69 -24.83
N LEU A 327 -30.84 -22.93 -24.58
CA LEU A 327 -30.28 -24.11 -25.23
C LEU A 327 -30.96 -24.37 -26.58
N ALA A 328 -30.34 -25.20 -27.41
CA ALA A 328 -30.86 -25.55 -28.73
C ALA A 328 -32.22 -26.31 -28.70
N ASP A 329 -32.56 -26.91 -27.57
CA ASP A 329 -33.83 -27.59 -27.30
C ASP A 329 -34.96 -26.64 -26.85
N GLY A 330 -34.67 -25.34 -26.71
CA GLY A 330 -35.60 -24.31 -26.22
C GLY A 330 -35.65 -24.19 -24.70
N THR A 331 -34.87 -24.98 -23.96
CA THR A 331 -34.78 -24.87 -22.50
C THR A 331 -34.04 -23.59 -22.11
N THR A 332 -34.62 -22.82 -21.19
CA THR A 332 -33.99 -21.61 -20.65
C THR A 332 -33.53 -21.81 -19.21
N VAL A 333 -32.37 -21.26 -18.89
CA VAL A 333 -31.79 -21.30 -17.55
C VAL A 333 -31.28 -19.92 -17.16
N ASP A 334 -31.73 -19.42 -16.03
CA ASP A 334 -31.31 -18.14 -15.49
C ASP A 334 -30.14 -18.28 -14.51
N GLY A 335 -29.31 -17.23 -14.45
CA GLY A 335 -28.25 -17.06 -13.47
C GLY A 335 -27.88 -15.59 -13.31
N ASP A 336 -27.04 -15.30 -12.33
CA ASP A 336 -26.49 -13.97 -12.08
C ASP A 336 -24.97 -14.07 -11.99
N LEU A 337 -24.27 -13.09 -12.56
CA LEU A 337 -22.83 -12.89 -12.38
C LEU A 337 -22.63 -11.66 -11.50
N LYS A 338 -22.27 -11.87 -10.24
CA LYS A 338 -22.11 -10.82 -9.24
C LYS A 338 -20.68 -10.30 -9.25
N PHE A 339 -20.51 -9.00 -9.45
CA PHE A 339 -19.25 -8.28 -9.29
C PHE A 339 -19.16 -7.79 -7.85
N LEU A 340 -18.23 -8.38 -7.09
CA LEU A 340 -17.99 -8.07 -5.69
C LEU A 340 -17.07 -6.86 -5.52
N ASP A 341 -16.11 -6.71 -6.44
CA ASP A 341 -15.17 -5.59 -6.52
C ASP A 341 -14.84 -5.32 -7.99
N MET A 342 -15.42 -4.24 -8.52
CA MET A 342 -15.08 -3.69 -9.83
C MET A 342 -14.45 -2.31 -9.64
N SER A 343 -13.17 -2.32 -9.27
CA SER A 343 -12.42 -1.10 -8.96
C SER A 343 -11.31 -0.79 -9.96
N SER A 344 -10.85 0.46 -9.96
CA SER A 344 -9.72 0.92 -10.78
C SER A 344 -8.39 0.23 -10.47
N ASP A 345 -8.26 -0.37 -9.29
CA ASP A 345 -7.04 -1.01 -8.80
C ASP A 345 -6.96 -2.50 -9.16
N ALA A 346 -8.06 -3.10 -9.62
CA ALA A 346 -8.14 -4.53 -9.97
C ALA A 346 -7.50 -4.89 -11.33
N ASP A 347 -7.10 -3.90 -12.15
CA ASP A 347 -6.45 -4.09 -13.47
C ASP A 347 -7.17 -5.10 -14.39
N GLY A 348 -8.50 -5.17 -14.30
CA GLY A 348 -9.34 -6.08 -15.08
C GLY A 348 -9.56 -7.47 -14.47
N ASP A 349 -8.86 -7.82 -13.39
CA ASP A 349 -9.07 -9.06 -12.61
C ASP A 349 -10.11 -8.83 -11.51
N TYR A 350 -11.35 -8.55 -11.93
CA TYR A 350 -12.46 -8.24 -11.02
C TYR A 350 -12.94 -9.49 -10.26
N ASP A 351 -13.15 -9.33 -8.95
CA ASP A 351 -13.70 -10.40 -8.11
C ASP A 351 -15.17 -10.61 -8.45
N VAL A 352 -15.51 -11.85 -8.85
CA VAL A 352 -16.85 -12.21 -9.28
C VAL A 352 -17.33 -13.53 -8.71
N GLU A 353 -18.63 -13.61 -8.51
CA GLU A 353 -19.32 -14.81 -8.07
C GLU A 353 -20.41 -15.21 -9.08
N ALA A 354 -20.36 -16.46 -9.55
CA ALA A 354 -21.35 -17.01 -10.46
C ALA A 354 -22.48 -17.71 -9.66
N ILE A 355 -23.70 -17.18 -9.74
CA ILE A 355 -24.86 -17.70 -9.03
C ILE A 355 -25.83 -18.30 -10.05
N VAL A 356 -25.97 -19.62 -10.03
CA VAL A 356 -26.91 -20.35 -10.90
C VAL A 356 -27.76 -21.27 -10.03
N PRO A 357 -29.02 -20.93 -9.72
CA PRO A 357 -29.87 -21.72 -8.82
C PRO A 357 -30.05 -23.18 -9.26
N SER A 358 -30.09 -23.42 -10.58
CA SER A 358 -30.26 -24.75 -11.18
C SER A 358 -28.95 -25.51 -11.40
N ARG A 359 -27.80 -25.02 -10.88
CA ARG A 359 -26.46 -25.63 -11.06
C ARG A 359 -26.41 -27.13 -10.80
N TYR A 360 -27.10 -27.58 -9.75
CA TYR A 360 -27.12 -28.99 -9.33
C TYR A 360 -28.36 -29.74 -9.82
N GLN A 361 -29.27 -29.06 -10.53
CA GLN A 361 -30.58 -29.58 -10.93
C GLN A 361 -30.61 -29.93 -12.42
N SER A 362 -29.81 -29.25 -13.25
CA SER A 362 -29.75 -29.52 -14.70
C SER A 362 -28.32 -29.43 -15.25
N GLU A 363 -28.01 -30.24 -16.27
CA GLU A 363 -26.75 -30.14 -17.01
C GLU A 363 -26.59 -28.76 -17.67
N ALA A 364 -27.70 -28.16 -18.10
CA ALA A 364 -27.75 -26.79 -18.59
C ALA A 364 -27.31 -25.76 -17.53
N GLY A 365 -27.78 -25.90 -16.28
CA GLY A 365 -27.38 -25.05 -15.17
C GLY A 365 -25.90 -25.23 -14.80
N LYS A 366 -25.39 -26.46 -14.86
CA LYS A 366 -23.97 -26.76 -14.68
C LYS A 366 -23.10 -26.13 -15.78
N ALA A 367 -23.53 -26.20 -17.04
CA ALA A 367 -22.85 -25.58 -18.17
C ALA A 367 -22.85 -24.05 -18.07
N LEU A 368 -23.99 -23.43 -17.73
CA LEU A 368 -24.08 -21.98 -17.49
C LEU A 368 -23.14 -21.56 -16.34
N HIS A 369 -23.17 -22.28 -15.21
CA HIS A 369 -22.28 -21.97 -14.10
C HIS A 369 -20.79 -22.07 -14.51
N ALA A 370 -20.41 -23.09 -15.28
CA ALA A 370 -19.04 -23.21 -15.78
C ALA A 370 -18.65 -22.05 -16.71
N ALA A 371 -19.58 -21.60 -17.57
CA ALA A 371 -19.37 -20.44 -18.43
C ALA A 371 -19.26 -19.13 -17.63
N LEU A 372 -20.01 -18.96 -16.54
CA LEU A 372 -19.92 -17.76 -15.71
C LEU A 372 -18.68 -17.75 -14.79
N ALA A 373 -18.31 -18.89 -14.23
CA ALA A 373 -17.23 -18.99 -13.25
C ALA A 373 -15.82 -19.01 -13.88
N SER A 374 -15.67 -19.56 -15.09
CA SER A 374 -14.36 -19.67 -15.74
C SER A 374 -13.97 -18.37 -16.44
N SER A 375 -12.90 -17.71 -16.00
CA SER A 375 -12.37 -16.49 -16.62
C SER A 375 -12.02 -16.66 -18.10
N SER A 376 -11.61 -17.87 -18.50
CA SER A 376 -11.29 -18.26 -19.88
C SER A 376 -12.51 -18.60 -20.73
N SER A 377 -13.73 -18.56 -20.19
CA SER A 377 -14.92 -18.82 -20.99
C SER A 377 -15.13 -17.71 -22.04
N PRO A 378 -15.77 -18.00 -23.18
CA PRO A 378 -16.10 -16.98 -24.16
C PRO A 378 -16.97 -15.86 -23.60
N PHE A 379 -17.89 -16.20 -22.69
CA PHE A 379 -18.74 -15.20 -22.04
C PHE A 379 -17.92 -14.26 -21.15
N ARG A 380 -17.09 -14.79 -20.26
CA ARG A 380 -16.22 -13.98 -19.38
C ARG A 380 -15.19 -13.19 -20.17
N SER A 381 -14.65 -13.76 -21.25
CA SER A 381 -13.75 -13.06 -22.17
C SER A 381 -14.44 -11.87 -22.83
N GLN A 382 -15.67 -12.04 -23.33
CA GLN A 382 -16.44 -10.95 -23.93
C GLN A 382 -16.77 -9.85 -22.92
N VAL A 383 -17.18 -10.22 -21.71
CA VAL A 383 -17.40 -9.27 -20.61
C VAL A 383 -16.11 -8.49 -20.30
N GLY A 384 -14.97 -9.18 -20.21
CA GLY A 384 -13.67 -8.55 -20.01
C GLY A 384 -13.32 -7.52 -21.10
N VAL A 385 -13.57 -7.84 -22.37
CA VAL A 385 -13.37 -6.90 -23.49
C VAL A 385 -14.27 -5.66 -23.37
N LEU A 386 -15.54 -5.85 -23.03
CA LEU A 386 -16.49 -4.74 -22.83
C LEU A 386 -16.06 -3.84 -21.67
N LEU A 387 -15.63 -4.41 -20.54
CA LEU A 387 -15.14 -3.67 -19.39
C LEU A 387 -13.80 -2.97 -19.68
N ALA A 388 -12.91 -3.57 -20.46
CA ALA A 388 -11.69 -2.90 -20.90
C ALA A 388 -12.01 -1.69 -21.79
N SER A 389 -13.05 -1.78 -22.63
CA SER A 389 -13.54 -0.64 -23.43
C SER A 389 -14.11 0.47 -22.54
N PHE A 390 -14.87 0.13 -21.50
CA PHE A 390 -15.33 1.08 -20.47
C PHE A 390 -14.14 1.83 -19.84
N VAL A 391 -13.13 1.09 -19.35
CA VAL A 391 -11.95 1.69 -18.71
C VAL A 391 -11.23 2.62 -19.69
N LYS A 392 -11.03 2.19 -20.93
CA LYS A 392 -10.37 3.00 -21.97
C LYS A 392 -11.12 4.31 -22.23
N GLU A 393 -12.45 4.27 -22.33
CA GLU A 393 -13.28 5.47 -22.53
C GLU A 393 -13.28 6.38 -21.30
N TYR A 394 -13.32 5.80 -20.09
CA TYR A 394 -13.23 6.55 -18.84
C TYR A 394 -11.91 7.34 -18.74
N HIS A 395 -10.81 6.77 -19.24
CA HIS A 395 -9.51 7.44 -19.29
C HIS A 395 -9.41 8.60 -20.30
N THR A 396 -10.42 8.81 -21.14
CA THR A 396 -10.43 9.94 -22.10
C THR A 396 -10.88 11.26 -21.48
N PHE A 397 -11.51 11.23 -20.30
CA PHE A 397 -11.97 12.42 -19.59
C PHE A 397 -10.83 13.19 -18.89
#